data_AF-A0A835AJ13-F1
#
_entry.id   AF-A0A835AJ13-F1
#
_cell.length_a   1.000
_cell.length_b   1.000
_cell.length_c   1.000
_cell.angle_alpha   90.00
_cell.angle_beta   90.00
_cell.angle_gamma   90.00
#
_symmetry.space_group_name_H-M   'P 1'
#
loop_
_entity.id
_entity.type
_entity.pdbx_description
1 polymer ?
#
loop_
_entity_poly.entity_id
_entity_poly.type
_entity_poly.pdbx_seq_one_letter_code
_entity_poly.pdbx_strand_id
1 'polypeptide(L)'
;MELSRGIMSAPLEQPKLWPATAPSLGRRLPFGAFSPPQPLSNVREHRRCISRALRPRQEWVEGWVRSNDTLVRGLPIIVGGASLVAVLLNRAVSGIAAVADASSSQSRADILTLALSVTDILAGLVWLSIRPKSISPVVPRGVECKRVGPDVPSSALHELLWTWDSLTTATCCKSLVVVYGGNCILQIGVAVGSPEDGNALPVDTQKFIQGSLYKSAMESKKQSYLANLALYPGRSELPFLPANTQALILQPIGDKGIAIVGGDTIRGFTSIDQAWIAMIADKLDATLSKSYNS
;
A
#
# COMPACT_ATOMS: atom_id res chain seq x y z
N MET A 1 21.73 5.53 84.80
CA MET A 1 20.52 5.68 85.64
C MET A 1 19.32 5.37 84.77
N GLU A 2 18.51 4.44 85.28
CA GLU A 2 17.35 3.81 84.66
C GLU A 2 16.26 4.79 84.18
N LEU A 3 15.47 4.39 83.18
CA LEU A 3 14.12 3.84 83.41
C LEU A 3 13.37 3.47 82.12
N SER A 4 13.08 2.17 82.00
CA SER A 4 11.83 1.51 81.62
C SER A 4 10.74 2.27 80.83
N ARG A 5 10.32 1.63 79.74
CA ARG A 5 8.93 1.32 79.32
C ARG A 5 9.05 0.52 78.01
N GLY A 6 8.65 -0.74 77.87
CA GLY A 6 7.41 -1.36 78.29
C GLY A 6 6.72 -1.85 77.01
N ILE A 7 7.07 -3.07 76.58
CA ILE A 7 6.55 -3.75 75.39
C ILE A 7 5.10 -4.16 75.66
N MET A 8 4.18 -3.83 74.75
CA MET A 8 2.84 -4.43 74.73
C MET A 8 2.47 -4.80 73.29
N SER A 9 2.59 -6.10 73.00
CA SER A 9 2.19 -6.73 71.74
C SER A 9 0.66 -6.84 71.68
N ALA A 10 0.07 -6.48 70.54
CA ALA A 10 -1.31 -6.80 70.19
C ALA A 10 -1.33 -7.82 69.03
N PRO A 11 -2.32 -8.75 68.97
CA PRO A 11 -2.22 -9.97 68.16
C PRO A 11 -2.62 -9.76 66.70
N LEU A 12 -2.03 -10.56 65.80
CA LEU A 12 -2.37 -10.67 64.38
C LEU A 12 -3.82 -11.11 64.16
N GLU A 13 -4.56 -10.39 63.31
CA GLU A 13 -5.76 -10.91 62.64
C GLU A 13 -5.37 -11.83 61.48
N GLN A 14 -5.85 -13.08 61.52
CA GLN A 14 -5.78 -14.02 60.39
C GLN A 14 -7.06 -13.91 59.55
N PRO A 15 -6.98 -13.75 58.22
CA PRO A 15 -8.15 -13.82 57.37
C PRO A 15 -8.65 -15.27 57.17
N LYS A 16 -9.95 -15.45 57.39
CA LYS A 16 -10.72 -16.71 57.34
C LYS A 16 -10.65 -17.38 55.97
N LEU A 17 -10.21 -18.65 55.95
CA LEU A 17 -10.45 -19.58 54.84
C LEU A 17 -11.93 -19.99 54.80
N TRP A 18 -12.59 -19.81 53.67
CA TRP A 18 -13.84 -20.50 53.32
C TRP A 18 -13.58 -21.49 52.18
N PRO A 19 -14.06 -22.75 52.27
CA PRO A 19 -13.91 -23.73 51.20
C PRO A 19 -14.99 -23.50 50.14
N ALA A 20 -14.59 -23.19 48.91
CA ALA A 20 -15.49 -23.16 47.76
C ALA A 20 -15.39 -24.50 47.01
N THR A 21 -16.46 -25.27 47.14
CA THR A 21 -16.74 -26.58 46.58
C THR A 21 -16.77 -26.56 45.04
N ALA A 22 -16.19 -27.59 44.41
CA ALA A 22 -16.24 -27.80 42.96
C ALA A 22 -17.68 -27.99 42.45
N PRO A 23 -18.07 -27.44 41.29
CA PRO A 23 -19.38 -27.71 40.72
C PRO A 23 -19.37 -29.07 39.99
N SER A 24 -20.16 -29.99 40.55
CA SER A 24 -20.52 -31.28 39.97
C SER A 24 -21.28 -31.12 38.65
N LEU A 25 -20.82 -31.83 37.63
CA LEU A 25 -21.51 -32.12 36.39
C LEU A 25 -22.85 -32.83 36.67
N GLY A 26 -23.97 -32.33 36.14
CA GLY A 26 -25.21 -33.11 36.06
C GLY A 26 -26.49 -32.38 36.45
N ARG A 27 -27.07 -31.62 35.52
CA ARG A 27 -28.52 -31.37 35.50
C ARG A 27 -29.06 -31.56 34.09
N ARG A 28 -29.96 -32.52 33.97
CA ARG A 28 -30.82 -32.76 32.80
C ARG A 28 -31.68 -31.52 32.55
N LEU A 29 -31.68 -31.02 31.31
CA LEU A 29 -32.68 -30.08 30.80
C LEU A 29 -33.82 -30.88 30.15
N PRO A 30 -35.10 -30.50 30.33
CA PRO A 30 -36.21 -31.14 29.63
C PRO A 30 -36.23 -30.71 28.17
N PHE A 31 -36.51 -31.66 27.28
CA PHE A 31 -36.73 -31.43 25.86
C PHE A 31 -37.93 -30.49 25.65
N GLY A 32 -37.65 -29.25 25.24
CA GLY A 32 -38.62 -28.29 24.70
C GLY A 32 -38.44 -28.17 23.18
N ALA A 33 -39.55 -28.15 22.47
CA ALA A 33 -39.65 -28.32 21.02
C ALA A 33 -38.80 -27.34 20.18
N PHE A 34 -38.15 -27.89 19.15
CA PHE A 34 -37.49 -27.14 18.08
C PHE A 34 -38.51 -26.29 17.32
N SER A 35 -38.39 -24.96 17.40
CA SER A 35 -39.00 -24.03 16.44
C SER A 35 -37.98 -23.70 15.34
N PRO A 36 -38.38 -23.59 14.06
CA PRO A 36 -37.45 -23.33 12.96
C PRO A 36 -36.87 -21.90 13.02
N PRO A 37 -35.63 -21.68 12.55
CA PRO A 37 -34.94 -20.40 12.65
C PRO A 37 -35.51 -19.35 11.68
N GLN A 38 -35.70 -18.13 12.18
CA GLN A 38 -36.01 -16.94 11.38
C GLN A 38 -34.80 -16.49 10.54
N PRO A 39 -35.01 -15.81 9.38
CA PRO A 39 -33.97 -15.59 8.39
C PRO A 39 -32.94 -14.49 8.75
N LEU A 40 -31.70 -14.77 8.34
CA LEU A 40 -30.43 -14.02 8.45
C LEU A 40 -30.40 -12.64 7.75
N SER A 41 -31.20 -11.66 8.16
CA SER A 41 -31.03 -10.25 7.73
C SER A 41 -30.11 -9.45 8.65
N ASN A 42 -30.17 -9.70 9.96
CA ASN A 42 -29.56 -8.86 10.99
C ASN A 42 -28.01 -8.97 11.06
N VAL A 43 -27.45 -10.13 10.70
CA VAL A 43 -25.99 -10.35 10.72
C VAL A 43 -25.27 -9.52 9.65
N ARG A 44 -25.93 -9.26 8.50
CA ARG A 44 -25.32 -8.55 7.37
C ARG A 44 -25.29 -7.03 7.58
N GLU A 45 -26.25 -6.49 8.33
CA GLU A 45 -26.29 -5.08 8.72
C GLU A 45 -25.33 -4.77 9.86
N HIS A 46 -25.25 -5.66 10.86
CA HIS A 46 -24.30 -5.52 11.97
C HIS A 46 -22.84 -5.52 11.48
N ARG A 47 -22.49 -6.41 10.53
CA ARG A 47 -21.16 -6.41 9.89
C ARG A 47 -20.86 -5.12 9.11
N ARG A 48 -21.88 -4.53 8.49
CA ARG A 48 -21.75 -3.27 7.72
C ARG A 48 -21.59 -2.06 8.62
N CYS A 49 -22.21 -2.08 9.80
CA CYS A 49 -22.10 -1.01 10.79
C CYS A 49 -20.74 -1.06 11.51
N ILE A 50 -20.28 -2.25 11.89
CA ILE A 50 -18.95 -2.45 12.49
C ILE A 50 -17.84 -2.07 11.49
N SER A 51 -17.95 -2.46 10.22
CA SER A 51 -16.94 -2.10 9.21
C SER A 51 -16.90 -0.60 8.91
N ARG A 52 -18.04 0.10 8.98
CA ARG A 52 -18.07 1.57 8.88
C ARG A 52 -17.50 2.27 10.13
N ALA A 53 -17.72 1.72 11.32
CA ALA A 53 -17.20 2.28 12.56
C ALA A 53 -15.68 2.04 12.74
N LEU A 54 -15.14 0.95 12.20
CA LEU A 54 -13.70 0.65 12.25
C LEU A 54 -12.87 1.44 11.22
N ARG A 55 -13.49 1.82 10.08
CA ARG A 55 -12.84 2.58 8.99
C ARG A 55 -12.18 3.89 9.43
N PRO A 56 -12.85 4.81 10.17
CA PRO A 56 -12.22 6.06 10.59
C PRO A 56 -11.05 5.87 11.54
N ARG A 57 -11.07 4.82 12.38
CA ARG A 57 -9.93 4.49 13.26
C ARG A 57 -8.74 3.96 12.47
N GLN A 58 -8.99 3.17 11.43
CA GLN A 58 -7.94 2.61 10.59
C GLN A 58 -7.25 3.71 9.77
N GLU A 59 -8.01 4.61 9.15
CA GLU A 59 -7.46 5.75 8.38
C GLU A 59 -6.60 6.67 9.25
N TRP A 60 -7.00 6.90 10.52
CA TRP A 60 -6.20 7.69 11.46
C TRP A 60 -4.89 7.01 11.85
N VAL A 61 -4.92 5.70 12.13
CA VAL A 61 -3.69 4.94 12.45
C VAL A 61 -2.77 4.88 11.24
N GLU A 62 -3.31 4.65 10.04
CA GLU A 62 -2.52 4.67 8.80
C GLU A 62 -1.87 6.03 8.56
N GLY A 63 -2.60 7.13 8.76
CA GLY A 63 -2.06 8.48 8.67
C GLY A 63 -0.95 8.76 9.69
N TRP A 64 -1.15 8.34 10.94
CA TRP A 64 -0.16 8.50 12.01
C TRP A 64 1.09 7.65 11.78
N VAL A 65 0.94 6.38 11.36
CA VAL A 65 2.04 5.47 11.03
C VAL A 65 2.85 6.02 9.87
N ARG A 66 2.19 6.54 8.83
CA ARG A 66 2.87 7.12 7.66
C ARG A 66 3.65 8.38 8.02
N SER A 67 3.13 9.20 8.95
CA SER A 67 3.85 10.37 9.46
C SER A 67 5.04 10.00 10.36
N ASN A 68 5.02 8.82 10.99
CA ASN A 68 6.01 8.39 11.99
C ASN A 68 6.73 7.09 11.58
N ASP A 69 6.93 6.86 10.27
CA ASP A 69 7.50 5.62 9.72
C ASP A 69 8.82 5.22 10.40
N THR A 70 9.68 6.19 10.72
CA THR A 70 10.93 5.97 11.44
C THR A 70 10.74 5.52 12.88
N LEU A 71 9.76 6.07 13.60
CA LEU A 71 9.44 5.69 14.98
C LEU A 71 8.78 4.32 15.05
N VAL A 72 7.85 4.03 14.14
CA VAL A 72 7.18 2.72 14.07
C VAL A 72 8.19 1.62 13.76
N ARG A 73 9.13 1.87 12.84
CA ARG A 73 10.21 0.93 12.54
C ARG A 73 11.23 0.79 13.67
N GLY A 74 11.45 1.85 14.44
CA GLY A 74 12.30 1.84 15.63
C GLY A 74 11.63 1.27 16.88
N LEU A 75 10.33 1.03 16.87
CA LEU A 75 9.55 0.63 18.05
C LEU A 75 10.05 -0.68 18.68
N PRO A 76 10.38 -1.74 17.93
CA PRO A 76 10.98 -2.94 18.50
C PRO A 76 12.35 -2.68 19.15
N ILE A 77 13.17 -1.78 18.60
CA ILE A 77 14.46 -1.39 19.21
C ILE A 77 14.24 -0.62 20.52
N ILE A 78 13.26 0.29 20.56
CA ILE A 78 12.95 1.07 21.77
C ILE A 78 12.44 0.14 22.86
N VAL A 79 11.50 -0.76 22.53
CA VAL A 79 10.93 -1.73 23.48
C VAL A 79 11.99 -2.72 23.96
N GLY A 80 12.76 -3.30 23.04
CA GLY A 80 13.85 -4.23 23.38
C GLY A 80 14.95 -3.56 24.20
N GLY A 81 15.38 -2.35 23.83
CA GLY A 81 16.36 -1.57 24.57
C GLY A 81 15.87 -1.17 25.98
N ALA A 82 14.63 -0.72 26.11
CA ALA A 82 14.03 -0.40 27.40
C ALA A 82 13.92 -1.66 28.30
N SER A 83 13.55 -2.80 27.71
CA SER A 83 13.51 -4.09 28.39
C SER A 83 14.89 -4.54 28.88
N LEU A 84 15.93 -4.41 28.05
CA LEU A 84 17.31 -4.69 28.44
C LEU A 84 17.76 -3.84 29.63
N VAL A 85 17.52 -2.53 29.56
CA VAL A 85 17.85 -1.59 30.63
C VAL A 85 17.07 -1.93 31.91
N ALA A 86 15.79 -2.27 31.80
CA ALA A 86 14.97 -2.65 32.95
C ALA A 86 15.51 -3.91 33.64
N VAL A 87 15.93 -4.93 32.90
CA VAL A 87 16.53 -6.15 33.47
C VAL A 87 17.87 -5.83 34.15
N LEU A 88 18.73 -5.03 33.51
CA LEU A 88 20.01 -4.64 34.08
C LEU A 88 19.84 -3.81 35.37
N LEU A 89 18.88 -2.89 35.39
CA LEU A 89 18.53 -2.10 36.57
C LEU A 89 17.93 -2.97 37.68
N ASN A 90 16.99 -3.86 37.35
CA ASN A 90 16.41 -4.82 38.29
C ASN A 90 17.51 -5.64 38.97
N ARG A 91 18.52 -6.05 38.19
CA ARG A 91 19.65 -6.84 38.67
C ARG A 91 20.66 -6.02 39.48
N ALA A 92 20.91 -4.77 39.10
CA ALA A 92 21.79 -3.83 39.82
C ALA A 92 21.21 -3.41 41.18
N VAL A 93 19.91 -3.09 41.23
CA VAL A 93 19.21 -2.69 42.46
C VAL A 93 19.01 -3.86 43.42
N SER A 94 18.85 -5.08 42.89
CA SER A 94 18.70 -6.29 43.72
C SER A 94 19.99 -6.74 44.42
N GLY A 95 21.16 -6.14 44.12
CA GLY A 95 22.42 -6.41 44.84
C GLY A 95 22.96 -7.83 44.68
N ILE A 96 22.53 -8.56 43.64
CA ILE A 96 22.91 -9.96 43.39
C ILE A 96 24.22 -9.96 42.60
N ALA A 97 25.29 -10.51 43.20
CA ALA A 97 26.57 -10.75 42.52
C ALA A 97 26.37 -11.52 41.20
N ALA A 98 27.27 -11.36 40.23
CA ALA A 98 27.19 -11.96 38.89
C ALA A 98 26.98 -13.50 38.89
N VAL A 99 27.23 -14.16 40.04
CA VAL A 99 26.99 -15.57 40.31
C VAL A 99 26.17 -15.69 41.61
N ALA A 100 24.85 -15.88 41.52
CA ALA A 100 24.07 -16.42 42.63
C ALA A 100 22.78 -17.09 42.10
N ASP A 101 22.79 -18.41 42.20
CA ASP A 101 21.75 -19.40 41.96
C ASP A 101 20.86 -19.27 40.72
N ALA A 102 21.20 -20.10 39.72
CA ALA A 102 20.34 -20.50 38.60
C ALA A 102 19.03 -21.22 39.04
N SER A 103 18.72 -21.27 40.34
CA SER A 103 17.60 -22.00 40.94
C SER A 103 16.34 -21.14 41.15
N SER A 104 16.41 -19.81 41.10
CA SER A 104 15.25 -18.95 41.36
C SER A 104 14.38 -18.74 40.10
N SER A 105 13.07 -18.61 40.29
CA SER A 105 12.12 -18.23 39.22
C SER A 105 12.47 -16.88 38.58
N GLN A 106 13.11 -15.99 39.35
CA GLN A 106 13.62 -14.69 38.91
C GLN A 106 14.71 -14.84 37.84
N SER A 107 15.70 -15.73 38.03
CA SER A 107 16.73 -15.98 37.01
C SER A 107 16.15 -16.52 35.70
N ARG A 108 15.09 -17.32 35.75
CA ARG A 108 14.43 -17.86 34.55
C ARG A 108 13.69 -16.78 33.78
N ALA A 109 12.97 -15.91 34.49
CA ALA A 109 12.28 -14.77 33.89
C ALA A 109 13.26 -13.76 33.28
N ASP A 110 14.38 -13.49 33.94
CA ASP A 110 15.42 -12.59 33.43
C ASP A 110 16.03 -13.13 32.12
N ILE A 111 16.35 -14.43 32.04
CA ILE A 111 16.88 -15.03 30.80
C ILE A 111 15.87 -14.93 29.66
N LEU A 112 14.59 -15.21 29.91
CA LEU A 112 13.54 -15.08 28.89
C LEU A 112 13.39 -13.62 28.45
N THR A 113 13.47 -12.67 29.37
CA THR A 113 13.34 -11.24 29.07
C THR A 113 14.54 -10.72 28.28
N LEU A 114 15.77 -11.16 28.62
CA LEU A 114 16.97 -10.87 27.82
C LEU A 114 16.86 -11.43 26.41
N ALA A 115 16.41 -12.68 26.27
CA ALA A 115 16.23 -13.32 24.97
C ALA A 115 15.19 -12.58 24.10
N LEU A 116 14.07 -12.16 24.69
CA LEU A 116 13.05 -11.35 24.01
C LEU A 116 13.59 -9.97 23.62
N SER A 117 14.26 -9.29 24.54
CA SER A 117 14.90 -7.99 24.30
C SER A 117 15.84 -8.03 23.09
N VAL A 118 16.72 -9.05 23.04
CA VAL A 118 17.68 -9.21 21.92
C VAL A 118 16.96 -9.49 20.61
N THR A 119 15.88 -10.29 20.65
CA THR A 119 15.06 -10.61 19.47
C THR A 119 14.36 -9.35 18.94
N ASP A 120 13.78 -8.53 19.81
CA ASP A 120 13.11 -7.27 19.43
C ASP A 120 14.09 -6.25 18.85
N ILE A 121 15.30 -6.14 19.41
CA ILE A 121 16.36 -5.27 18.87
C ILE A 121 16.75 -5.74 17.46
N LEU A 122 16.96 -7.05 17.26
CA LEU A 122 17.31 -7.60 15.95
C LEU A 122 16.18 -7.37 14.94
N ALA A 123 14.93 -7.60 15.35
CA ALA A 123 13.76 -7.37 14.50
C ALA A 123 13.64 -5.90 14.07
N GLY A 124 13.83 -4.95 14.99
CA GLY A 124 13.81 -3.53 14.64
C GLY A 124 15.01 -3.11 13.78
N LEU A 125 16.20 -3.72 13.97
CA LEU A 125 17.34 -3.51 13.08
C LEU A 125 17.05 -3.99 11.65
N VAL A 126 16.38 -5.14 11.50
CA VAL A 126 15.91 -5.63 10.20
C VAL A 126 14.92 -4.63 9.58
N TRP A 127 13.97 -4.12 10.37
CA TRP A 127 12.98 -3.14 9.91
C TRP A 127 13.62 -1.81 9.50
N LEU A 128 14.69 -1.37 10.16
CA LEU A 128 15.45 -0.18 9.77
C LEU A 128 16.37 -0.42 8.56
N SER A 129 16.89 -1.65 8.40
CA SER A 129 17.76 -2.04 7.29
C SER A 129 17.00 -2.05 5.96
N ILE A 130 15.74 -2.49 5.97
CA ILE A 130 14.87 -2.50 4.79
C ILE A 130 14.19 -1.13 4.67
N ARG A 131 14.96 -0.10 4.27
CA ARG A 131 14.36 1.16 3.80
C ARG A 131 13.86 0.97 2.37
N PRO A 132 12.57 1.21 2.09
CA PRO A 132 12.12 1.34 0.71
C PRO A 132 12.91 2.49 0.08
N LYS A 133 13.68 2.19 -0.97
CA LYS A 133 14.39 3.23 -1.71
C LYS A 133 13.33 4.08 -2.40
N SER A 134 13.10 5.29 -1.89
CA SER A 134 12.21 6.25 -2.53
C SER A 134 12.81 6.60 -3.90
N ILE A 135 12.19 6.10 -4.95
CA ILE A 135 12.58 6.40 -6.32
C ILE A 135 12.19 7.87 -6.53
N SER A 136 13.19 8.73 -6.70
CA SER A 136 12.98 10.15 -6.94
C SER A 136 12.25 10.32 -8.28
N PRO A 137 11.14 11.08 -8.33
CA PRO A 137 10.50 11.43 -9.59
C PRO A 137 11.49 12.25 -10.43
N VAL A 138 11.59 11.93 -11.72
CA VAL A 138 12.47 12.65 -12.65
C VAL A 138 11.62 13.64 -13.43
N VAL A 139 11.82 14.94 -13.22
CA VAL A 139 11.06 15.98 -13.95
C VAL A 139 11.18 15.74 -15.47
N PRO A 140 10.08 15.45 -16.19
CA PRO A 140 10.08 15.24 -17.63
C PRO A 140 10.72 16.43 -18.36
N ARG A 141 11.69 16.18 -19.24
CA ARG A 141 12.32 17.20 -20.08
C ARG A 141 11.66 17.13 -21.45
N GLY A 142 10.79 18.08 -21.73
CA GLY A 142 10.09 18.16 -23.01
C GLY A 142 9.16 19.35 -23.07
N VAL A 143 8.38 19.43 -24.14
CA VAL A 143 7.40 20.48 -24.37
C VAL A 143 6.04 19.97 -23.93
N GLU A 144 5.31 20.75 -23.14
CA GLU A 144 3.93 20.45 -22.82
C GLU A 144 3.08 20.63 -24.06
N CYS A 145 2.43 19.55 -24.47
CA CYS A 145 1.72 19.47 -25.73
C CYS A 145 0.30 19.00 -25.47
N LYS A 146 -0.66 19.65 -26.12
CA LYS A 146 -2.06 19.24 -26.17
C LYS A 146 -2.48 19.20 -27.63
N ARG A 147 -2.37 18.02 -28.24
CA ARG A 147 -2.81 17.78 -29.62
C ARG A 147 -3.99 16.84 -29.61
N VAL A 148 -5.08 17.30 -30.21
CA VAL A 148 -6.30 16.51 -30.44
C VAL A 148 -6.40 16.32 -31.94
N GLY A 149 -6.72 15.10 -32.39
CA GLY A 149 -6.99 14.83 -33.79
C GLY A 149 -8.22 15.62 -34.27
N PRO A 150 -8.27 16.03 -35.55
CA PRO A 150 -9.39 16.80 -36.09
C PRO A 150 -10.71 16.01 -36.18
N ASP A 151 -10.65 14.68 -36.06
CA ASP A 151 -11.76 13.74 -36.29
C ASP A 151 -12.43 13.26 -34.99
N VAL A 152 -12.18 13.95 -33.87
CA VAL A 152 -12.67 13.51 -32.55
C VAL A 152 -13.99 14.23 -32.22
N PRO A 153 -15.11 13.51 -32.06
CA PRO A 153 -16.37 14.12 -31.68
C PRO A 153 -16.29 14.73 -30.28
N SER A 154 -17.06 15.79 -30.05
CA SER A 154 -17.00 16.60 -28.82
C SER A 154 -17.27 15.79 -27.54
N SER A 155 -18.14 14.77 -27.61
CA SER A 155 -18.38 13.81 -26.53
C SER A 155 -17.14 13.00 -26.17
N ALA A 156 -16.45 12.45 -27.16
CA ALA A 156 -15.22 11.69 -26.97
C ALA A 156 -14.06 12.57 -26.49
N LEU A 157 -13.99 13.83 -26.95
CA LEU A 157 -12.99 14.80 -26.53
C LEU A 157 -13.11 15.10 -25.03
N HIS A 158 -14.32 15.35 -24.53
CA HIS A 158 -14.54 15.61 -23.10
C HIS A 158 -14.12 14.41 -22.24
N GLU A 159 -14.45 13.21 -22.67
CA GLU A 159 -14.07 11.96 -22.01
C GLU A 159 -12.55 11.75 -22.00
N LEU A 160 -11.87 12.05 -23.10
CA LEU A 160 -10.41 12.01 -23.19
C LEU A 160 -9.71 13.01 -22.26
N LEU A 161 -10.24 14.23 -22.16
CA LEU A 161 -9.72 15.24 -21.23
C LEU A 161 -9.97 14.83 -19.77
N TRP A 162 -11.14 14.28 -19.48
CA TRP A 162 -11.44 13.72 -18.17
C TRP A 162 -10.51 12.56 -17.83
N THR A 163 -10.20 11.67 -18.78
CA THR A 163 -9.22 10.59 -18.61
C THR A 163 -7.86 11.15 -18.26
N TRP A 164 -7.39 12.17 -18.99
CA TRP A 164 -6.10 12.79 -18.71
C TRP A 164 -6.03 13.39 -17.31
N ASP A 165 -7.05 14.17 -16.92
CA ASP A 165 -7.14 14.78 -15.59
C ASP A 165 -7.19 13.72 -14.49
N SER A 166 -7.98 12.67 -14.71
CA SER A 166 -8.09 11.53 -13.78
C SER A 166 -6.79 10.77 -13.64
N LEU A 167 -6.05 10.55 -14.73
CA LEU A 167 -4.77 9.84 -14.69
C LEU A 167 -3.67 10.67 -14.02
N THR A 168 -3.56 11.95 -14.34
CA THR A 168 -2.56 12.84 -13.74
C THR A 168 -2.82 13.12 -12.26
N THR A 169 -4.09 13.12 -11.84
CA THR A 169 -4.47 13.24 -10.42
C THR A 169 -4.26 11.95 -9.65
N ALA A 170 -4.60 10.79 -10.23
CA ALA A 170 -4.57 9.52 -9.53
C ALA A 170 -3.19 8.82 -9.55
N THR A 171 -2.31 9.15 -10.50
CA THR A 171 -1.08 8.38 -10.76
C THR A 171 0.11 9.29 -11.12
N CYS A 172 1.31 8.72 -11.25
CA CYS A 172 2.51 9.45 -11.69
C CYS A 172 2.58 9.70 -13.22
N CYS A 173 1.43 9.74 -13.90
CA CYS A 173 1.35 10.00 -15.34
C CYS A 173 1.81 11.41 -15.69
N LYS A 174 2.65 11.54 -16.73
CA LYS A 174 3.10 12.83 -17.29
C LYS A 174 2.93 12.95 -18.80
N SER A 175 2.67 11.84 -19.49
CA SER A 175 2.42 11.81 -20.92
C SER A 175 1.35 10.76 -21.23
N LEU A 176 0.38 11.11 -22.06
CA LEU A 176 -0.68 10.21 -22.51
C LEU A 176 -0.83 10.34 -24.02
N VAL A 177 -0.82 9.20 -24.70
CA VAL A 177 -1.10 9.12 -26.14
C VAL A 177 -2.18 8.06 -26.36
N VAL A 178 -3.23 8.43 -27.07
CA VAL A 178 -4.34 7.52 -27.43
C VAL A 178 -4.38 7.41 -28.95
N VAL A 179 -4.28 6.18 -29.44
CA VAL A 179 -4.38 5.83 -30.86
C VAL A 179 -5.58 4.92 -31.04
N TYR A 180 -6.43 5.19 -32.02
CA TYR A 180 -7.63 4.41 -32.30
C TYR A 180 -7.85 4.34 -33.82
N GLY A 181 -8.17 3.16 -34.34
CA GLY A 181 -8.42 2.97 -35.77
C GLY A 181 -7.23 3.31 -36.67
N GLY A 182 -6.00 3.31 -36.12
CA GLY A 182 -4.79 3.69 -36.83
C GLY A 182 -4.44 5.18 -36.82
N ASN A 183 -5.29 6.03 -36.22
CA ASN A 183 -5.08 7.47 -36.11
C ASN A 183 -4.81 7.88 -34.65
N CYS A 184 -3.98 8.91 -34.46
CA CYS A 184 -3.74 9.48 -33.13
C CYS A 184 -4.88 10.43 -32.80
N ILE A 185 -5.71 10.03 -31.83
CA ILE A 185 -6.87 10.82 -31.38
C ILE A 185 -6.41 11.90 -30.40
N LEU A 186 -5.47 11.56 -29.51
CA LEU A 186 -4.98 12.48 -28.49
C LEU A 186 -3.53 12.23 -28.16
N GLN A 187 -2.78 13.32 -28.07
CA GLN A 187 -1.45 13.36 -27.49
C GLN A 187 -1.43 14.53 -26.50
N ILE A 188 -1.37 14.24 -25.21
CA ILE A 188 -1.41 15.23 -24.13
C ILE A 188 -0.30 14.98 -23.10
N GLY A 189 0.25 16.05 -22.54
CA GLY A 189 1.31 16.02 -21.53
C GLY A 189 2.67 16.36 -22.13
N VAL A 190 3.74 15.82 -21.57
CA VAL A 190 5.10 16.16 -22.00
C VAL A 190 5.50 15.29 -23.19
N ALA A 191 5.84 15.90 -24.31
CA ALA A 191 6.32 15.23 -25.52
C ALA A 191 7.72 15.73 -25.89
N VAL A 192 8.42 14.98 -26.74
CA VAL A 192 9.66 15.46 -27.36
C VAL A 192 9.33 16.66 -28.25
N GLY A 193 10.04 17.77 -28.06
CA GLY A 193 9.96 18.90 -28.98
C GLY A 193 10.62 18.52 -30.32
N SER A 194 9.93 18.75 -31.43
CA SER A 194 10.50 18.62 -32.76
C SER A 194 11.66 19.62 -32.91
N PRO A 195 12.83 19.20 -33.41
CA PRO A 195 13.99 20.07 -33.56
C PRO A 195 13.78 21.22 -34.56
N GLU A 196 12.75 21.16 -35.40
CA GLU A 196 12.48 22.16 -36.45
C GLU A 196 11.53 23.28 -36.00
N ASP A 197 10.63 23.03 -35.04
CA ASP A 197 9.49 23.91 -34.76
C ASP A 197 9.28 24.22 -33.27
N GLY A 198 9.99 23.54 -32.36
CA GLY A 198 9.78 23.65 -30.91
C GLY A 198 8.44 23.08 -30.42
N ASN A 199 7.57 22.61 -31.32
CA ASN A 199 6.29 21.98 -31.05
C ASN A 199 6.44 20.46 -30.85
N ALA A 200 5.49 19.78 -30.21
CA ALA A 200 5.50 18.31 -30.04
C ALA A 200 5.89 17.57 -31.33
N LEU A 201 6.67 16.50 -31.23
CA LEU A 201 6.82 15.55 -32.32
C LEU A 201 5.47 14.84 -32.53
N PRO A 202 4.86 14.94 -33.72
CA PRO A 202 3.62 14.22 -34.00
C PRO A 202 3.85 12.72 -33.93
N VAL A 203 2.86 12.00 -33.40
CA VAL A 203 2.90 10.54 -33.33
C VAL A 203 2.76 9.99 -34.74
N ASP A 204 3.86 9.44 -35.27
CA ASP A 204 3.86 8.69 -36.52
C ASP A 204 3.19 7.33 -36.27
N THR A 205 1.86 7.31 -36.39
CA THR A 205 1.03 6.13 -36.10
C THR A 205 1.40 4.95 -36.97
N GLN A 206 1.86 5.17 -38.20
CA GLN A 206 2.23 4.09 -39.12
C GLN A 206 3.48 3.35 -38.66
N LYS A 207 4.53 4.07 -38.21
CA LYS A 207 5.72 3.44 -37.63
C LYS A 207 5.41 2.75 -36.30
N PHE A 208 4.53 3.33 -35.49
CA PHE A 208 4.13 2.75 -34.21
C PHE A 208 3.30 1.46 -34.36
N ILE A 209 2.33 1.42 -35.28
CA ILE A 209 1.51 0.22 -35.56
C ILE A 209 2.36 -0.92 -36.15
N GLN A 210 3.43 -0.59 -36.89
CA GLN A 210 4.38 -1.57 -37.40
C GLN A 210 5.29 -2.14 -36.30
N GLY A 211 5.41 -1.45 -35.17
CA GLY A 211 6.22 -1.85 -34.02
C GLY A 211 5.81 -3.20 -33.44
N SER A 212 6.81 -3.95 -32.96
CA SER A 212 6.61 -5.25 -32.32
C SER A 212 5.80 -5.12 -31.02
N LEU A 213 5.96 -3.98 -30.35
CA LEU A 213 5.32 -3.65 -29.09
C LEU A 213 3.80 -3.45 -29.22
N TYR A 214 3.35 -2.77 -30.29
CA TYR A 214 1.93 -2.60 -30.60
C TYR A 214 1.26 -3.92 -30.93
N LYS A 215 1.87 -4.72 -31.82
CA LYS A 215 1.35 -6.05 -32.21
C LYS A 215 1.21 -6.98 -31.02
N SER A 216 2.24 -7.06 -30.17
CA SER A 216 2.21 -7.90 -28.98
C SER A 216 1.13 -7.46 -27.99
N ALA A 217 0.95 -6.15 -27.78
CA ALA A 217 -0.11 -5.63 -26.91
C ALA A 217 -1.52 -5.92 -27.45
N MET A 218 -1.72 -5.79 -28.77
CA MET A 218 -2.99 -6.09 -29.43
C MET A 218 -3.32 -7.59 -29.45
N GLU A 219 -2.36 -8.43 -29.81
CA GLU A 219 -2.54 -9.89 -29.82
C GLU A 219 -2.82 -10.43 -28.42
N SER A 220 -2.12 -9.90 -27.42
CA SER A 220 -2.29 -10.33 -26.04
C SER A 220 -3.60 -9.84 -25.43
N LYS A 221 -4.23 -8.78 -25.98
CA LYS A 221 -5.34 -8.01 -25.39
C LYS A 221 -5.15 -7.71 -23.90
N LYS A 222 -3.89 -7.61 -23.47
CA LYS A 222 -3.49 -7.43 -22.08
C LYS A 222 -2.62 -6.20 -21.97
N GLN A 223 -2.72 -5.54 -20.83
CA GLN A 223 -1.86 -4.43 -20.49
C GLN A 223 -0.39 -4.87 -20.50
N SER A 224 0.46 -4.15 -21.21
CA SER A 224 1.90 -4.35 -21.19
C SER A 224 2.55 -3.27 -20.36
N TYR A 225 3.17 -3.67 -19.24
CA TYR A 225 3.82 -2.75 -18.31
C TYR A 225 5.35 -2.85 -18.43
N LEU A 226 5.95 -1.73 -18.85
CA LEU A 226 7.40 -1.54 -18.87
C LEU A 226 7.80 -0.70 -17.66
N ALA A 227 8.30 -1.41 -16.64
CA ALA A 227 8.75 -0.81 -15.38
C ALA A 227 9.94 0.15 -15.52
N ASN A 228 10.80 -0.08 -16.52
CA ASN A 228 11.93 0.78 -16.84
C ASN A 228 12.12 0.84 -18.36
N LEU A 229 11.71 1.94 -18.97
CA LEU A 229 11.81 2.15 -20.42
C LEU A 229 13.28 2.26 -20.88
N ALA A 230 14.21 2.70 -20.03
CA ALA A 230 15.62 2.81 -20.38
C ALA A 230 16.30 1.44 -20.62
N LEU A 231 15.76 0.38 -20.02
CA LEU A 231 16.25 -0.99 -20.21
C LEU A 231 15.60 -1.69 -21.41
N TYR A 232 14.61 -1.07 -22.04
CA TYR A 232 13.88 -1.69 -23.13
C TYR A 232 14.58 -1.40 -24.47
N PRO A 233 15.07 -2.43 -25.20
CA PRO A 233 15.83 -2.24 -26.44
C PRO A 233 14.97 -1.65 -27.58
N GLY A 234 13.65 -1.80 -27.52
CA GLY A 234 12.70 -1.22 -28.48
C GLY A 234 12.24 0.21 -28.16
N ARG A 235 12.95 0.94 -27.28
CA ARG A 235 12.62 2.35 -26.96
C ARG A 235 12.63 3.26 -28.20
N SER A 236 13.40 2.91 -29.24
CA SER A 236 13.41 3.60 -30.53
C SER A 236 12.06 3.55 -31.27
N GLU A 237 11.16 2.61 -30.92
CA GLU A 237 9.79 2.55 -31.47
C GLU A 237 8.88 3.67 -30.94
N LEU A 238 9.32 4.43 -29.92
CA LEU A 238 8.55 5.48 -29.24
C LEU A 238 9.25 6.86 -29.31
N PRO A 239 9.52 7.41 -30.51
CA PRO A 239 10.25 8.68 -30.64
C PRO A 239 9.47 9.91 -30.13
N PHE A 240 8.16 9.78 -29.92
CA PHE A 240 7.28 10.86 -29.47
C PHE A 240 7.30 11.08 -27.96
N LEU A 241 7.83 10.13 -27.18
CA LEU A 241 7.91 10.23 -25.72
C LEU A 241 9.22 10.89 -25.26
N PRO A 242 9.19 11.72 -24.20
CA PRO A 242 10.38 12.37 -23.67
C PRO A 242 11.51 11.39 -23.39
N ALA A 243 12.74 11.82 -23.64
CA ALA A 243 13.92 10.98 -23.46
C ALA A 243 14.16 10.55 -22.00
N ASN A 244 13.44 11.15 -21.05
CA ASN A 244 13.52 10.82 -19.64
C ASN A 244 12.25 10.18 -19.07
N THR A 245 11.36 9.68 -19.93
CA THR A 245 10.26 8.80 -19.53
C THR A 245 10.82 7.55 -18.87
N GLN A 246 10.38 7.26 -17.65
CA GLN A 246 10.94 6.17 -16.84
C GLN A 246 10.11 4.90 -16.92
N ALA A 247 8.79 5.02 -16.85
CA ALA A 247 7.86 3.89 -16.92
C ALA A 247 6.87 4.09 -18.06
N LEU A 248 6.42 2.98 -18.66
CA LEU A 248 5.44 2.98 -19.73
C LEU A 248 4.39 1.90 -19.49
N ILE A 249 3.13 2.25 -19.66
CA ILE A 249 2.03 1.30 -19.74
C ILE A 249 1.40 1.41 -21.13
N LEU A 250 1.21 0.26 -21.75
CA LEU A 250 0.45 0.11 -22.98
C LEU A 250 -0.83 -0.62 -22.64
N GLN A 251 -1.94 0.08 -22.78
CA GLN A 251 -3.25 -0.42 -22.45
C GLN A 251 -4.06 -0.53 -23.75
N PRO A 252 -4.42 -1.74 -24.22
CA PRO A 252 -5.36 -1.87 -25.32
C PRO A 252 -6.74 -1.31 -24.92
N ILE A 253 -7.40 -0.67 -25.88
CA ILE A 253 -8.74 -0.09 -25.81
C ILE A 253 -9.59 -0.85 -26.83
N GLY A 254 -10.35 -1.83 -26.36
CA GLY A 254 -11.11 -2.74 -27.22
C GLY A 254 -10.23 -3.48 -28.23
N ASP A 255 -10.73 -3.66 -29.45
CA ASP A 255 -10.04 -4.34 -30.54
C ASP A 255 -9.31 -3.39 -31.51
N LYS A 256 -9.56 -2.08 -31.42
CA LYS A 256 -9.17 -1.09 -32.44
C LYS A 256 -8.29 0.04 -31.93
N GLY A 257 -8.01 0.12 -30.63
CA GLY A 257 -7.23 1.23 -30.08
C GLY A 257 -6.27 0.84 -28.98
N ILE A 258 -5.32 1.71 -28.69
CA ILE A 258 -4.31 1.56 -27.64
C ILE A 258 -4.07 2.91 -26.96
N ALA A 259 -4.02 2.91 -25.64
CA ALA A 259 -3.52 3.98 -24.81
C ALA A 259 -2.07 3.69 -24.41
N ILE A 260 -1.23 4.70 -24.55
CA ILE A 260 0.18 4.70 -24.19
C ILE A 260 0.34 5.73 -23.08
N VAL A 261 0.75 5.27 -21.91
CA VAL A 261 0.78 6.04 -20.68
C VAL A 261 2.22 6.10 -20.17
N GLY A 262 2.82 7.29 -20.19
CA GLY A 262 4.18 7.55 -19.75
C GLY A 262 4.25 8.13 -18.34
N GLY A 263 5.09 7.52 -17.51
CA GLY A 263 5.38 7.95 -16.14
C GLY A 263 6.81 8.48 -15.96
N ASP A 264 6.98 9.37 -15.00
CA ASP A 264 8.25 10.03 -14.65
C ASP A 264 9.09 9.27 -13.60
N THR A 265 8.54 8.17 -13.08
CA THR A 265 9.12 7.41 -11.97
C THR A 265 9.29 5.94 -12.38
N ILE A 266 10.50 5.38 -12.18
CA ILE A 266 10.77 3.96 -12.44
C ILE A 266 9.89 3.12 -11.51
N ARG A 267 9.22 2.10 -12.03
CA ARG A 267 8.26 1.28 -11.26
C ARG A 267 7.18 2.12 -10.56
N GLY A 268 6.84 3.29 -11.09
CA GLY A 268 5.89 4.22 -10.47
C GLY A 268 4.44 3.73 -10.45
N PHE A 269 4.07 2.82 -11.35
CA PHE A 269 2.71 2.29 -11.43
C PHE A 269 2.53 1.06 -10.54
N THR A 270 1.62 1.18 -9.58
CA THR A 270 1.18 0.09 -8.70
C THR A 270 0.15 -0.81 -9.41
N SER A 271 -0.21 -1.93 -8.77
CA SER A 271 -1.28 -2.80 -9.28
C SER A 271 -2.65 -2.12 -9.29
N ILE A 272 -2.89 -1.20 -8.35
CA ILE A 272 -4.12 -0.40 -8.30
C ILE A 272 -4.14 0.59 -9.48
N ASP A 273 -3.01 1.24 -9.78
CA ASP A 273 -2.90 2.16 -10.91
C ASP A 273 -3.09 1.43 -12.25
N GLN A 274 -2.52 0.23 -12.38
CA GLN A 274 -2.71 -0.64 -13.54
C GLN A 274 -4.18 -1.00 -13.76
N ALA A 275 -4.88 -1.41 -12.70
CA ALA A 275 -6.32 -1.70 -12.75
C ALA A 275 -7.15 -0.45 -13.05
N TRP A 276 -6.77 0.71 -12.51
CA TRP A 276 -7.40 1.99 -12.78
C TRP A 276 -7.28 2.38 -14.26
N ILE A 277 -6.09 2.26 -14.84
CA ILE A 277 -5.84 2.50 -16.27
C ILE A 277 -6.67 1.55 -17.14
N ALA A 278 -6.77 0.28 -16.77
CA ALA A 278 -7.60 -0.69 -17.49
C ALA A 278 -9.10 -0.30 -17.46
N MET A 279 -9.63 0.07 -16.29
CA MET A 279 -11.03 0.52 -16.17
C MET A 279 -11.31 1.79 -16.99
N ILE A 280 -10.36 2.73 -17.02
CA ILE A 280 -10.49 3.91 -17.87
C ILE A 280 -10.48 3.52 -19.35
N ALA A 281 -9.63 2.58 -19.77
CA ALA A 281 -9.60 2.12 -21.14
C ALA A 281 -10.91 1.45 -21.56
N ASP A 282 -11.55 0.67 -20.69
CA ASP A 282 -12.87 0.08 -20.96
C ASP A 282 -13.94 1.16 -21.13
N LYS A 283 -13.91 2.21 -20.31
CA LYS A 283 -14.83 3.37 -20.44
C LYS A 283 -14.58 4.14 -21.74
N LEU A 284 -13.32 4.32 -22.11
CA LEU A 284 -12.93 4.95 -23.36
C LEU A 284 -13.38 4.14 -24.56
N ASP A 285 -13.26 2.80 -24.51
CA ASP A 285 -13.72 1.92 -25.58
C ASP A 285 -15.23 2.06 -25.80
N ALA A 286 -16.04 2.06 -24.73
CA ALA A 286 -17.48 2.27 -24.83
C ALA A 286 -17.85 3.64 -25.45
N THR A 287 -17.06 4.67 -25.17
CA THR A 287 -17.30 6.03 -25.70
C THR A 287 -16.89 6.14 -27.16
N LEU A 288 -15.72 5.62 -27.51
CA LEU A 288 -15.16 5.67 -28.87
C LEU A 288 -15.95 4.77 -29.82
N SER A 289 -16.31 3.55 -29.38
CA SER A 289 -17.15 2.65 -30.17
C SER A 289 -18.52 3.23 -30.47
N LYS A 290 -19.15 3.94 -29.52
CA LYS A 290 -20.41 4.65 -29.75
C LYS A 290 -20.26 5.80 -30.75
N SER A 291 -19.13 6.50 -30.67
CA SER A 291 -18.88 7.72 -31.45
C SER A 291 -18.49 7.43 -32.91
N TYR A 292 -17.81 6.31 -33.18
CA TYR A 292 -17.39 5.90 -34.53
C TYR A 292 -18.36 4.94 -35.22
N ASN A 293 -19.37 4.41 -34.51
CA ASN A 293 -20.45 3.60 -35.10
C ASN A 293 -21.78 4.37 -35.26
N SER A 294 -21.84 5.66 -34.89
CA SER A 294 -23.00 6.53 -35.15
C SER A 294 -22.77 7.35 -36.41
#